data_AF-A0A5N6W7K5-F1
#
_entry.id   AF-A0A5N6W7K5-F1
#
_cell.length_a   1.000
_cell.length_b   1.000
_cell.length_c   1.000
_cell.angle_alpha   90.00
_cell.angle_beta   90.00
_cell.angle_gamma   90.00
#
_symmetry.space_group_name_H-M   'P 1'
#
loop_
_entity.id
_entity.type
_entity.pdbx_description
1 polymer ?
#
loop_
_entity_poly.entity_id
_entity_poly.type
_entity_poly.pdbx_seq_one_letter_code
_entity_poly.pdbx_strand_id
1 'polypeptide(L)'
;MSVAIHSKITDIDSLIPRVVDCETEDKDVDRLIPCIFKHADIADENFILDWPKEDSAFKFFFCELYSYRTELEAYGLLKDNMGISNILTPSETITIPRKSWKVSTRDHSSLFIHAQCSVSRVLMESIYDNLEGIKQQGPRVQFMPSTRELKYTIGGNRYKTRVEGAAIVGPRAQYLPILSFTGWFEH
;
A
#
# COMPACT_ATOMS: atom_id res chain seq x y z
N MET A 1 -11.53 -27.81 3.80
CA MET A 1 -12.29 -27.05 2.80
C MET A 1 -11.25 -26.39 1.92
N SER A 2 -11.23 -26.71 0.63
CA SER A 2 -10.38 -26.04 -0.36
C SER A 2 -11.17 -24.87 -0.94
N VAL A 3 -10.49 -23.75 -1.17
CA VAL A 3 -11.06 -22.62 -1.89
C VAL A 3 -10.21 -22.46 -3.15
N ALA A 4 -10.85 -22.50 -4.31
CA ALA A 4 -10.20 -22.15 -5.57
C ALA A 4 -10.24 -20.62 -5.71
N ILE A 5 -9.08 -19.99 -5.76
CA ILE A 5 -8.98 -18.56 -6.09
C ILE A 5 -8.72 -18.47 -7.59
N HIS A 6 -9.65 -17.85 -8.30
CA HIS A 6 -9.45 -17.51 -9.71
C HIS A 6 -8.89 -16.09 -9.76
N SER A 7 -7.64 -15.96 -10.19
CA SER A 7 -7.02 -14.67 -10.50
C SER A 7 -7.19 -14.40 -11.99
N LYS A 8 -7.58 -13.17 -12.33
CA LYS A 8 -7.60 -12.70 -13.70
C LYS A 8 -6.75 -11.44 -13.75
N ILE A 9 -5.72 -11.45 -14.60
CA ILE A 9 -5.02 -10.23 -14.96
C ILE A 9 -5.98 -9.44 -15.83
N THR A 10 -6.31 -8.24 -15.38
CA THR A 10 -7.18 -7.34 -16.11
C THR A 10 -6.47 -6.01 -16.22
N ASP A 11 -6.76 -5.29 -17.29
CA ASP A 11 -6.22 -3.96 -17.50
C ASP A 11 -6.70 -3.01 -16.38
N ILE A 12 -5.82 -2.11 -15.90
CA ILE A 12 -6.17 -1.25 -14.77
C ILE A 12 -7.35 -0.33 -15.11
N ASP A 13 -7.48 0.10 -16.36
CA ASP A 13 -8.58 0.93 -16.84
C ASP A 13 -9.92 0.16 -16.85
N SER A 14 -9.87 -1.18 -16.77
CA SER A 14 -11.07 -2.01 -16.63
C SER A 14 -11.56 -2.13 -15.19
N LEU A 15 -10.73 -1.81 -14.20
CA LEU A 15 -11.07 -1.87 -12.77
C LEU A 15 -11.50 -0.52 -12.21
N ILE A 16 -10.90 0.56 -12.71
CA ILE A 16 -11.16 1.92 -12.26
C ILE A 16 -12.16 2.54 -13.23
N PRO A 17 -13.41 2.81 -12.81
CA PRO A 17 -14.37 3.50 -13.66
C PRO A 17 -13.81 4.86 -14.06
N ARG A 18 -13.85 5.18 -15.36
CA ARG A 18 -13.47 6.52 -15.84
C ARG A 18 -14.40 7.56 -15.24
N VAL A 19 -13.82 8.70 -14.86
CA VAL A 19 -14.57 9.80 -14.25
C VAL A 19 -15.46 10.45 -15.32
N VAL A 20 -16.61 10.98 -14.90
CA VAL A 20 -17.58 11.64 -15.78
C VAL A 20 -17.02 12.93 -16.41
N ASP A 21 -15.99 13.51 -15.78
CA ASP A 21 -15.30 14.72 -16.21
C ASP A 21 -13.81 14.44 -16.46
N CYS A 22 -13.47 14.18 -17.73
CA CYS A 22 -12.10 13.90 -18.14
C CYS A 22 -11.17 15.11 -18.01
N GLU A 23 -11.68 16.35 -18.11
CA GLU A 23 -10.81 17.53 -18.01
C GLU A 23 -10.31 17.76 -16.58
N THR A 24 -11.15 17.47 -15.59
CA THR A 24 -10.75 17.51 -14.18
C THR A 24 -9.78 16.37 -13.86
N GLU A 25 -10.04 15.17 -14.37
CA GLU A 25 -9.16 14.01 -14.21
C GLU A 25 -7.77 14.27 -14.80
N ASP A 26 -7.66 14.78 -16.02
CA ASP A 26 -6.37 15.07 -16.67
C ASP A 26 -5.56 16.11 -15.87
N LYS A 27 -6.21 17.17 -15.38
CA LYS A 27 -5.56 18.18 -14.54
C LYS A 27 -5.09 17.61 -13.20
N ASP A 28 -5.88 16.74 -12.60
CA ASP A 28 -5.52 16.08 -11.35
C ASP A 28 -4.37 15.09 -11.56
N VAL A 29 -4.36 14.32 -12.65
CA VAL A 29 -3.23 13.47 -13.03
C VAL A 29 -1.96 14.31 -13.19
N ASP A 30 -2.02 15.43 -13.92
CA ASP A 30 -0.88 16.33 -14.10
C ASP A 30 -0.34 16.88 -12.77
N ARG A 31 -1.22 17.18 -11.81
CA ARG A 31 -0.84 17.62 -10.44
C ARG A 31 -0.22 16.50 -9.61
N LEU A 32 -0.64 15.26 -9.86
CA LEU A 32 -0.16 14.09 -9.12
C LEU A 32 1.18 13.59 -9.62
N ILE A 33 1.69 14.05 -10.76
CA ILE A 33 3.04 13.71 -11.25
C ILE A 33 4.08 14.42 -10.37
N PRO A 34 4.80 13.69 -9.49
CA PRO A 34 5.87 14.27 -8.68
C PRO A 34 6.96 14.87 -9.55
N CYS A 35 7.55 16.00 -9.11
CA CYS A 35 8.55 16.73 -9.90
C CYS A 35 9.75 15.89 -10.32
N ILE A 36 10.12 14.87 -9.53
CA ILE A 36 11.21 13.95 -9.83
C ILE A 36 11.06 13.30 -11.21
N PHE A 37 9.84 12.87 -11.56
CA PHE A 37 9.55 12.22 -12.83
C PHE A 37 9.41 13.19 -14.01
N LYS A 38 9.47 14.50 -13.76
CA LYS A 38 9.58 15.51 -14.84
C LYS A 38 11.03 15.64 -15.34
N HIS A 39 12.00 15.16 -14.56
CA HIS A 39 13.43 15.36 -14.81
C HIS A 39 14.22 14.05 -14.94
N ALA A 40 13.77 12.97 -14.29
CA ALA A 40 14.41 11.67 -14.33
C ALA A 40 13.40 10.53 -14.14
N ASP A 41 13.63 9.41 -14.81
CA ASP A 41 12.81 8.19 -14.63
C ASP A 41 13.08 7.49 -13.29
N ILE A 42 14.19 7.84 -12.62
CA ILE A 42 14.66 7.22 -11.38
C ILE A 42 14.88 8.31 -10.34
N ALA A 43 14.29 8.09 -9.16
CA ALA A 43 14.52 8.91 -7.98
C ALA A 43 15.83 8.52 -7.30
N ASP A 44 16.90 9.28 -7.51
CA ASP A 44 18.16 9.09 -6.76
C ASP A 44 18.19 9.90 -5.46
N GLU A 45 19.13 9.55 -4.57
CA GLU A 45 19.28 10.19 -3.25
C GLU A 45 19.59 11.69 -3.37
N ASN A 46 20.39 12.08 -4.38
CA ASN A 46 20.78 13.47 -4.59
C ASN A 46 19.57 14.33 -4.93
N PHE A 47 18.65 13.81 -5.74
CA PHE A 47 17.41 14.53 -6.08
C PHE A 47 16.51 14.74 -4.86
N ILE A 48 16.46 13.79 -3.92
CA ILE A 48 15.68 13.93 -2.68
C ILE A 48 16.25 15.05 -1.80
N LEU A 49 17.57 15.18 -1.75
CA LEU A 49 18.27 16.24 -1.01
C LEU A 49 18.09 17.61 -1.67
N ASP A 50 18.23 17.67 -3.00
CA ASP A 50 18.14 18.88 -3.81
C ASP A 50 16.71 19.16 -4.32
N TRP A 51 15.69 18.67 -3.59
CA TRP A 51 14.30 18.79 -4.00
C TRP A 51 13.91 20.25 -4.30
N PRO A 52 13.28 20.54 -5.46
CA PRO A 52 12.91 21.89 -5.86
C PRO A 52 12.12 22.62 -4.77
N LYS A 53 12.44 23.90 -4.51
CA LYS A 53 11.75 24.66 -3.45
C LYS A 53 10.33 25.05 -3.85
N GLU A 54 10.10 25.18 -5.15
CA GLU A 54 8.85 25.63 -5.77
C GLU A 54 7.79 24.53 -5.82
N ASP A 55 8.19 23.26 -5.71
CA ASP A 55 7.30 22.11 -5.75
C ASP A 55 7.62 21.19 -4.58
N SER A 56 6.88 21.30 -3.47
CA SER A 56 7.05 20.43 -2.30
C SER A 56 6.15 19.18 -2.33
N ALA A 57 5.37 18.98 -3.40
CA ALA A 57 4.45 17.85 -3.49
C ALA A 57 5.25 16.54 -3.45
N PHE A 58 4.76 15.55 -2.70
CA PHE A 58 5.39 14.23 -2.54
C PHE A 58 6.82 14.21 -1.96
N LYS A 59 7.47 15.35 -1.66
CA LYS A 59 8.82 15.38 -1.08
C LYS A 59 8.92 14.48 0.16
N PHE A 60 7.98 14.65 1.09
CA PHE A 60 7.96 13.88 2.32
C PHE A 60 7.75 12.38 2.06
N PHE A 61 6.91 12.03 1.08
CA PHE A 61 6.73 10.64 0.64
C PHE A 61 8.05 10.02 0.17
N PHE A 62 8.79 10.71 -0.70
CA PHE A 62 10.08 10.19 -1.20
C PHE A 62 11.13 10.07 -0.09
N CYS A 63 11.16 11.00 0.87
CA CYS A 63 12.05 10.89 2.05
C CYS A 63 11.72 9.65 2.90
N GLU A 64 10.43 9.40 3.19
CA GLU A 64 9.98 8.24 3.95
C GLU A 64 10.24 6.93 3.20
N LEU A 65 9.97 6.90 1.89
CA LEU A 65 10.21 5.73 1.04
C LEU A 65 11.70 5.39 0.96
N TYR A 66 12.55 6.41 0.79
CA TYR A 66 14.01 6.22 0.78
C TYR A 66 14.50 5.67 2.11
N SER A 67 14.09 6.28 3.23
CA SER A 67 14.47 5.82 4.57
C SER A 67 14.05 4.37 4.82
N TYR A 68 12.81 4.03 4.44
CA TYR A 68 12.30 2.65 4.53
C TYR A 68 13.15 1.65 3.73
N ARG A 69 13.52 2.01 2.50
CA ARG A 69 14.36 1.15 1.65
C ARG A 69 15.76 0.96 2.23
N THR A 70 16.39 2.04 2.69
CA THR A 70 17.72 1.99 3.31
C THR A 70 17.72 1.12 4.57
N GLU A 71 16.66 1.17 5.38
CA GLU A 71 16.49 0.27 6.52
C GLU A 71 16.38 -1.19 6.06
N LEU A 72 15.55 -1.50 5.05
CA LEU A 72 15.44 -2.88 4.56
C LEU A 72 16.77 -3.43 4.01
N GLU A 73 17.53 -2.61 3.29
CA GLU A 73 18.85 -2.96 2.77
C GLU A 73 19.85 -3.22 3.90
N ALA A 74 19.89 -2.37 4.94
CA ALA A 74 20.77 -2.53 6.10
C ALA A 74 20.52 -3.83 6.88
N TYR A 75 19.27 -4.31 6.89
CA TYR A 75 18.89 -5.57 7.52
C TYR A 75 18.96 -6.78 6.57
N GLY A 76 19.38 -6.60 5.31
CA GLY A 76 19.47 -7.67 4.31
C GLY A 76 18.12 -8.26 3.89
N LEU A 77 17.04 -7.49 4.06
CA LEU A 77 15.67 -7.92 3.78
C LEU A 77 15.19 -7.54 2.37
N LEU A 78 15.96 -6.73 1.64
CA LEU A 78 15.72 -6.37 0.25
C LEU A 78 16.36 -7.43 -0.68
N LYS A 79 15.59 -7.97 -1.63
CA LYS A 79 16.12 -8.76 -2.76
C LYS A 79 15.93 -8.00 -4.05
N ASP A 80 16.99 -7.84 -4.83
CA ASP A 80 17.02 -7.06 -6.09
C ASP A 80 16.03 -7.52 -7.17
N ASN A 81 15.44 -8.70 -7.03
CA ASN A 81 14.57 -9.33 -8.05
C ASN A 81 13.09 -9.39 -7.67
N MET A 82 12.63 -8.54 -6.75
CA MET A 82 11.24 -8.51 -6.26
C MET A 82 10.28 -7.77 -7.21
N GLY A 83 10.39 -8.03 -8.50
CA GLY A 83 9.36 -7.61 -9.47
C GLY A 83 8.08 -8.43 -9.29
N ILE A 84 6.93 -7.82 -9.58
CA ILE A 84 5.60 -8.49 -9.59
C ILE A 84 5.58 -9.66 -10.62
N SER A 85 6.55 -9.70 -11.53
CA SER A 85 6.72 -10.72 -12.58
C SER A 85 6.77 -12.16 -12.05
N ASN A 86 7.22 -12.39 -10.81
CA ASN A 86 7.37 -13.73 -10.25
C ASN A 86 6.13 -14.23 -9.47
N ILE A 87 5.10 -13.41 -9.30
CA ILE A 87 3.92 -13.70 -8.45
C ILE A 87 2.73 -14.24 -9.25
N LEU A 88 2.77 -14.19 -10.58
CA LEU A 88 1.61 -14.41 -11.43
C LEU A 88 1.40 -15.89 -11.80
N THR A 89 0.86 -16.68 -10.87
CA THR A 89 0.18 -17.95 -11.20
C THR A 89 -1.29 -17.67 -11.53
N PRO A 90 -1.78 -17.97 -12.77
CA PRO A 90 -3.16 -17.67 -13.20
C PRO A 90 -4.26 -18.43 -12.44
N SER A 91 -3.90 -19.50 -11.73
CA SER A 91 -4.83 -20.27 -10.90
C SER A 91 -4.02 -21.07 -9.90
N GLU A 92 -4.33 -20.93 -8.60
CA GLU A 92 -3.71 -21.70 -7.54
C GLU A 92 -4.78 -22.22 -6.59
N THR A 93 -4.73 -23.52 -6.29
CA THR A 93 -5.59 -24.12 -5.26
C THR A 93 -4.88 -24.02 -3.93
N ILE A 94 -5.28 -23.04 -3.12
CA ILE A 94 -4.76 -22.90 -1.77
C ILE A 94 -5.65 -23.64 -0.77
N THR A 95 -5.02 -24.32 0.19
CA THR A 95 -5.73 -24.86 1.34
C THR A 95 -5.77 -23.80 2.42
N ILE A 96 -6.96 -23.24 2.68
CA ILE A 96 -7.11 -22.23 3.75
C ILE A 96 -7.19 -22.97 5.10
N PRO A 97 -6.18 -22.82 5.98
CA PRO A 97 -6.26 -23.39 7.32
C PRO A 97 -7.32 -22.63 8.13
N ARG A 98 -7.99 -23.29 9.09
CA ARG A 98 -8.92 -22.63 10.03
C ARG A 98 -8.27 -21.52 10.86
N LYS A 99 -6.93 -21.54 10.96
CA LYS A 99 -6.07 -20.57 11.63
C LYS A 99 -4.78 -20.46 10.82
N SER A 100 -4.44 -19.27 10.31
CA SER A 100 -3.26 -19.02 9.48
C SER A 100 -1.99 -18.59 10.25
N TRP A 101 -2.00 -18.62 11.59
CA TRP A 101 -1.06 -17.83 12.41
C TRP A 101 0.00 -18.63 13.19
N LYS A 102 0.50 -19.74 12.65
CA LYS A 102 1.70 -20.40 13.21
C LYS A 102 2.97 -19.81 12.59
N VAL A 103 3.37 -18.60 13.00
CA VAL A 103 4.68 -18.04 12.65
C VAL A 103 5.27 -17.35 13.89
N SER A 104 6.19 -18.03 14.57
CA SER A 104 6.87 -17.55 15.79
C SER A 104 8.05 -16.62 15.51
N THR A 105 8.32 -16.27 14.25
CA THR A 105 9.52 -15.56 13.78
C THR A 105 9.30 -14.08 13.43
N ARG A 106 8.13 -13.50 13.74
CA ARG A 106 7.70 -12.19 13.21
C ARG A 106 7.76 -10.99 14.16
N ASP A 107 8.39 -11.10 15.31
CA ASP A 107 8.47 -9.95 16.23
C ASP A 107 9.36 -8.81 15.67
N HIS A 108 10.44 -9.16 14.95
CA HIS A 108 11.32 -8.19 14.29
C HIS A 108 10.68 -7.48 13.09
N SER A 109 9.64 -8.05 12.46
CA SER A 109 8.94 -7.43 11.33
C SER A 109 7.99 -6.30 11.72
N SER A 110 7.65 -6.16 13.00
CA SER A 110 6.68 -5.15 13.45
C SER A 110 7.14 -3.71 13.14
N LEU A 111 8.44 -3.44 13.22
CA LEU A 111 9.04 -2.15 12.87
C LEU A 111 8.86 -1.83 11.38
N PHE A 112 9.17 -2.78 10.51
CA PHE A 112 9.04 -2.59 9.05
C PHE A 112 7.58 -2.49 8.60
N ILE A 113 6.67 -3.21 9.25
CA ILE A 113 5.22 -3.04 9.02
C ILE A 113 4.78 -1.63 9.42
N HIS A 114 5.33 -1.08 10.50
CA HIS A 114 5.05 0.29 10.92
C HIS A 114 5.58 1.32 9.92
N ALA A 115 6.82 1.17 9.47
CA ALA A 115 7.42 2.04 8.47
C ALA A 115 6.64 1.98 7.14
N GLN A 116 6.28 0.77 6.68
CA GLN A 116 5.43 0.59 5.49
C GLN A 116 4.05 1.25 5.64
N CYS A 117 3.43 1.17 6.82
CA CYS A 117 2.19 1.89 7.10
C CYS A 117 2.39 3.41 7.01
N SER A 118 3.51 3.94 7.51
CA SER A 118 3.84 5.36 7.42
C SER A 118 3.97 5.79 5.96
N VAL A 119 4.79 5.09 5.17
CA VAL A 119 4.99 5.36 3.74
C VAL A 119 3.66 5.36 2.98
N SER A 120 2.82 4.34 3.22
CA SER A 120 1.51 4.23 2.57
C SER A 120 0.55 5.37 2.96
N ARG A 121 0.55 5.75 4.24
CA ARG A 121 -0.25 6.88 4.74
C ARG A 121 0.19 8.18 4.09
N VAL A 122 1.49 8.46 4.08
CA VAL A 122 2.07 9.70 3.53
C VAL A 122 1.80 9.79 2.03
N LEU A 123 1.85 8.68 1.30
CA LEU A 123 1.45 8.65 -0.11
C LEU A 123 -0.01 9.07 -0.28
N MET A 124 -0.94 8.47 0.48
CA MET A 124 -2.36 8.81 0.37
C MET A 124 -2.62 10.25 0.78
N GLU A 125 -2.05 10.73 1.87
CA GLU A 125 -2.16 12.13 2.29
C GLU A 125 -1.64 13.07 1.20
N SER A 126 -0.47 12.76 0.62
CA SER A 126 0.10 13.53 -0.49
C SER A 126 -0.82 13.57 -1.71
N ILE A 127 -1.45 12.44 -2.08
CA ILE A 127 -2.41 12.41 -3.18
C ILE A 127 -3.61 13.29 -2.85
N TYR A 128 -4.24 13.10 -1.69
CA TYR A 128 -5.42 13.87 -1.27
C TYR A 128 -5.16 15.38 -1.21
N ASP A 129 -3.98 15.77 -0.74
CA ASP A 129 -3.59 17.18 -0.62
C ASP A 129 -3.24 17.83 -1.96
N ASN A 130 -3.04 17.07 -3.04
CA ASN A 130 -2.74 17.60 -4.37
C ASN A 130 -3.94 17.54 -5.33
N LEU A 131 -5.04 16.90 -4.95
CA LEU A 131 -6.29 16.87 -5.72
C LEU A 131 -7.15 18.13 -5.52
N GLU A 132 -7.75 18.62 -6.62
CA GLU A 132 -8.63 19.78 -6.57
C GLU A 132 -10.01 19.45 -5.95
N GLY A 133 -10.56 20.37 -5.16
CA GLY A 133 -11.88 20.20 -4.54
C GLY A 133 -11.97 19.23 -3.35
N ILE A 134 -10.91 18.47 -3.03
CA ILE A 134 -10.93 17.45 -1.96
C ILE A 134 -10.38 17.96 -0.62
N LYS A 135 -9.53 18.99 -0.63
CA LYS A 135 -8.76 19.50 0.54
C LYS A 135 -9.56 19.76 1.83
N GLN A 136 -10.87 19.97 1.76
CA GLN A 136 -11.65 20.42 2.93
C GLN A 136 -11.93 19.34 3.98
N GLN A 137 -11.82 18.05 3.67
CA GLN A 137 -12.22 16.98 4.60
C GLN A 137 -11.13 15.97 4.99
N GLY A 138 -9.93 16.08 4.39
CA GLY A 138 -8.83 15.12 4.59
C GLY A 138 -9.19 13.67 4.20
N PRO A 139 -8.20 12.77 4.14
CA PRO A 139 -8.47 11.37 3.90
C PRO A 139 -9.22 10.76 5.08
N ARG A 140 -10.42 10.21 4.84
CA ARG A 140 -11.17 9.40 5.83
C ARG A 140 -10.61 7.98 5.99
N VAL A 141 -9.37 7.78 5.55
CA VAL A 141 -8.64 6.51 5.55
C VAL A 141 -7.60 6.57 6.66
N GLN A 142 -7.64 5.60 7.57
CA GLN A 142 -6.64 5.45 8.63
C GLN A 142 -5.74 4.26 8.34
N PHE A 143 -4.43 4.43 8.54
CA PHE A 143 -3.45 3.36 8.47
C PHE A 143 -3.15 2.81 9.85
N MET A 144 -3.27 1.49 10.01
CA MET A 144 -3.07 0.80 11.28
C MET A 144 -1.90 -0.18 11.16
N PRO A 145 -0.78 0.06 11.87
CA PRO A 145 0.37 -0.84 11.91
C PRO A 145 0.24 -1.95 12.96
N SER A 146 -0.87 -1.95 13.71
CA SER A 146 -1.08 -2.90 14.80
C SER A 146 -1.77 -4.15 14.30
N THR A 147 -1.23 -5.31 14.69
CA THR A 147 -1.83 -6.58 14.30
C THR A 147 -3.24 -6.71 14.84
N ARG A 148 -4.21 -7.07 14.00
CA ARG A 148 -5.59 -7.30 14.41
C ARG A 148 -6.13 -8.64 13.92
N GLU A 149 -6.95 -9.26 14.75
CA GLU A 149 -7.74 -10.43 14.35
C GLU A 149 -9.01 -9.98 13.62
N LEU A 150 -9.16 -10.40 12.37
CA LEU A 150 -10.42 -10.29 11.63
C LEU A 150 -11.13 -11.65 11.66
N LYS A 151 -12.43 -11.64 11.97
CA LYS A 151 -13.28 -12.82 11.96
C LYS A 151 -14.24 -12.71 10.78
N TYR A 152 -14.33 -13.75 9.96
CA TYR A 152 -15.22 -13.77 8.79
C TYR A 152 -15.85 -15.16 8.63
N THR A 153 -16.94 -15.24 7.87
CA THR A 153 -17.69 -16.49 7.66
C THR A 153 -17.74 -16.81 6.17
N ILE A 154 -17.30 -18.01 5.79
CA ILE A 154 -17.39 -18.53 4.40
C ILE A 154 -18.15 -19.85 4.46
N GLY A 155 -19.23 -19.97 3.68
CA GLY A 155 -20.04 -21.21 3.63
C GLY A 155 -20.49 -21.69 5.02
N GLY A 156 -20.94 -20.77 5.89
CA GLY A 156 -21.37 -21.05 7.26
C GLY A 156 -20.26 -21.37 8.27
N ASN A 157 -19.01 -21.52 7.82
CA ASN A 157 -17.87 -21.79 8.69
C ASN A 157 -17.19 -20.48 9.10
N ARG A 158 -16.83 -20.37 10.38
CA ARG A 158 -16.13 -19.19 10.92
C ARG A 158 -14.62 -19.35 10.78
N TYR A 159 -13.99 -18.32 10.24
CA TYR A 159 -12.55 -18.20 10.03
C TYR A 159 -12.01 -17.01 10.81
N LYS A 160 -10.70 -17.04 11.06
CA LYS A 160 -9.96 -15.91 11.60
C LYS A 160 -8.69 -15.68 10.80
N THR A 161 -8.40 -14.44 10.49
CA THR A 161 -7.10 -14.01 9.96
C THR A 161 -6.47 -12.96 10.88
N ARG A 162 -5.15 -12.89 10.90
CA ARG A 162 -4.39 -11.82 11.56
C ARG A 162 -3.82 -10.94 10.46
N VAL A 163 -4.25 -9.68 10.42
CA VAL A 163 -3.66 -8.68 9.53
C VAL A 163 -2.48 -8.02 10.23
N GLU A 164 -1.41 -7.76 9.48
CA GLU A 164 -0.20 -7.11 10.00
C GLU A 164 -0.28 -5.60 9.84
N GLY A 165 -0.67 -5.15 8.64
CA GLY A 165 -1.06 -3.76 8.38
C GLY A 165 -2.40 -3.70 7.67
N ALA A 166 -3.13 -2.59 7.88
CA ALA A 166 -4.38 -2.34 7.18
C ALA A 166 -4.63 -0.84 6.98
N ALA A 167 -5.28 -0.51 5.86
CA ALA A 167 -5.97 0.75 5.66
C ALA A 167 -7.46 0.56 5.92
N ILE A 168 -8.05 1.42 6.73
CA ILE A 168 -9.45 1.30 7.19
C ILE A 168 -10.22 2.59 6.93
N VAL A 169 -11.54 2.47 6.73
CA VAL A 169 -12.45 3.60 6.60
C VAL A 169 -13.55 3.52 7.66
N GLY A 170 -14.03 4.68 8.11
CA GLY A 170 -15.14 4.82 9.06
C GLY A 170 -14.69 5.17 10.48
N PRO A 171 -15.63 5.26 11.44
CA PRO A 171 -15.33 5.64 12.82
C PRO A 171 -14.76 4.49 13.66
N ARG A 172 -13.91 4.82 14.66
CA ARG A 172 -13.91 4.22 16.03
C ARG A 172 -14.22 2.73 16.19
N ALA A 173 -15.51 2.48 16.03
CA ALA A 173 -16.26 1.36 16.55
C ALA A 173 -16.84 0.46 15.44
N GLN A 174 -16.79 0.88 14.16
CA GLN A 174 -17.46 0.20 13.03
C GLN A 174 -16.55 0.04 11.81
N TYR A 175 -15.24 0.19 11.99
CA TYR A 175 -14.24 0.19 10.93
C TYR A 175 -14.32 -0.97 9.95
N LEU A 176 -14.25 -0.64 8.66
CA LEU A 176 -14.15 -1.60 7.57
C LEU A 176 -12.74 -1.51 6.97
N PRO A 177 -11.94 -2.59 7.00
CA PRO A 177 -10.67 -2.62 6.28
C PRO A 177 -10.96 -2.58 4.78
N ILE A 178 -10.40 -1.59 4.10
CA ILE A 178 -10.45 -1.46 2.64
C ILE A 178 -9.24 -2.13 1.98
N LEU A 179 -8.11 -2.16 2.69
CA LEU A 179 -6.88 -2.82 2.27
C LEU A 179 -6.25 -3.51 3.48
N SER A 180 -5.86 -4.77 3.31
CA SER A 180 -5.01 -5.49 4.26
C SER A 180 -3.72 -5.86 3.55
N PHE A 181 -2.57 -5.64 4.19
CA PHE A 181 -1.28 -5.91 3.59
C PHE A 181 -0.32 -6.60 4.55
N THR A 182 0.63 -7.30 3.96
CA THR A 182 1.80 -7.88 4.64
C THR A 182 3.04 -7.04 4.34
N GLY A 183 4.15 -7.35 5.00
CA GLY A 183 5.44 -6.72 4.75
C GLY A 183 5.84 -6.75 3.27
N TRP A 184 6.38 -5.64 2.75
CA TRP A 184 7.05 -5.58 1.44
C TRP A 184 8.48 -6.16 1.48
N PHE A 185 8.71 -7.14 2.34
CA PHE A 185 10.02 -7.73 2.61
C PHE A 185 9.87 -9.23 2.86
N GLU A 186 10.92 -10.00 2.60
CA GLU A 186 10.96 -11.44 2.84
C GLU A 186 11.59 -11.77 4.21
N HIS A 187 11.25 -12.94 4.75
CA HIS A 187 11.86 -13.52 5.95
C HIS A 187 12.84 -14.64 5.59
#